data_AF-A0A087V1E7-F1
#
_entry.id   AF-A0A087V1E7-F1
#
_cell.length_a   1.000
_cell.length_b   1.000
_cell.length_c   1.000
_cell.angle_alpha   90.00
_cell.angle_beta   90.00
_cell.angle_gamma   90.00
#
_symmetry.space_group_name_H-M   'P 1'
#
loop_
_entity.id
_entity.type
_entity.pdbx_description
1 polymer ?
#
loop_
_entity_poly.entity_id
_entity_poly.type
_entity_poly.pdbx_seq_one_letter_code
_entity_poly.pdbx_strand_id
1 'polypeptide(L)'
;MAPMTINYARESVIDFTKPFMNLGIGILFKLPKSMPSRLFSFMSPLAVDIWLYVLAAYALVSCCMFIVARFSPYEWQNPHPCVSDCDIMENQFSLANSFWFTIVTLMHQGCDLNPKATSTRIIGAMWWFFTLIMISSYTANLAAFLTVERMITPIESVEDLAE
;
A
#
# COMPACT_ATOMS: atom_id res chain seq x y z
N MET A 1 6.62 47.03 35.55
CA MET A 1 5.30 46.38 35.60
C MET A 1 5.53 44.89 35.70
N ALA A 2 4.99 44.23 36.72
CA ALA A 2 5.10 42.79 36.89
C ALA A 2 3.80 42.11 36.45
N PRO A 3 3.84 40.92 35.84
CA PRO A 3 2.64 40.15 35.55
C PRO A 3 2.03 39.65 36.87
N MET A 4 0.87 40.19 37.25
CA MET A 4 0.15 39.79 38.46
C MET A 4 -1.30 39.47 38.14
N THR A 5 -1.72 38.24 38.42
CA THR A 5 -3.11 37.80 38.25
C THR A 5 -3.97 38.31 39.40
N ILE A 6 -5.10 38.93 39.03
CA ILE A 6 -6.14 39.37 39.96
C ILE A 6 -6.86 38.13 40.50
N ASN A 7 -6.94 37.98 41.81
CA ASN A 7 -7.73 36.94 42.47
C ASN A 7 -8.49 37.55 43.67
N TYR A 8 -9.55 36.89 44.10
CA TYR A 8 -10.43 37.39 45.17
C TYR A 8 -9.67 37.66 46.48
N ALA A 9 -8.76 36.76 46.86
CA ALA A 9 -7.99 36.88 48.11
C ALA A 9 -6.97 38.04 48.11
N ARG A 10 -6.52 38.52 46.94
CA ARG A 10 -5.62 39.67 46.84
C ARG A 10 -6.38 40.98 46.79
N GLU A 11 -7.54 40.99 46.16
CA GLU A 11 -8.40 42.19 46.08
C GLU A 11 -8.88 42.66 47.47
N SER A 12 -8.97 41.77 48.47
CA SER A 12 -9.32 42.16 49.84
C SER A 12 -8.24 42.94 50.59
N VAL A 13 -7.01 43.01 50.06
CA VAL A 13 -5.85 43.62 50.73
C VAL A 13 -5.22 44.74 49.91
N ILE A 14 -5.46 44.77 48.59
CA ILE A 14 -4.91 45.75 47.65
C ILE A 14 -5.90 46.07 46.52
N ASP A 15 -5.91 47.32 46.05
CA ASP A 15 -6.74 47.77 44.93
C ASP A 15 -6.04 47.53 43.57
N PHE A 16 -6.80 47.06 42.58
CA PHE A 16 -6.32 46.83 41.21
C PHE A 16 -6.94 47.81 40.20
N THR A 17 -6.17 48.22 39.19
CA THR A 17 -6.69 48.95 38.02
C THR A 17 -7.40 47.99 37.06
N LYS A 18 -8.18 48.53 36.10
CA LYS A 18 -8.82 47.72 35.06
C LYS A 18 -7.80 46.86 34.30
N PRO A 19 -8.11 45.59 34.01
CA PRO A 19 -7.20 44.69 33.30
C PRO A 19 -6.91 45.23 31.90
N PHE A 20 -5.63 45.20 31.52
CA PHE A 20 -5.17 45.62 30.19
C PHE A 20 -4.98 44.44 29.22
N MET A 21 -4.98 43.20 29.73
CA MET A 21 -4.75 41.98 28.96
C MET A 21 -5.54 40.82 29.58
N ASN A 22 -6.29 40.09 28.75
CA ASN A 22 -7.00 38.88 29.16
C ASN A 22 -6.13 37.66 28.86
N LEU A 23 -5.70 36.95 29.91
CA LEU A 23 -4.91 35.72 29.81
C LEU A 23 -5.74 34.57 30.40
N GLY A 24 -5.68 33.40 29.76
CA GLY A 24 -6.27 32.16 30.25
C GLY A 24 -5.19 31.13 30.62
N ILE A 25 -5.60 30.05 31.28
CA ILE A 25 -4.74 28.89 31.50
C ILE A 25 -4.71 28.09 30.19
N GLY A 26 -3.53 27.87 29.62
CA GLY A 26 -3.31 27.00 28.48
C GLY A 26 -2.52 25.77 28.89
N ILE A 27 -2.81 24.63 28.27
CA ILE A 27 -2.05 23.39 28.46
C ILE A 27 -0.98 23.33 27.38
N LEU A 28 0.28 23.20 27.80
CA LEU A 28 1.39 22.92 26.90
C LEU A 28 1.80 21.46 27.08
N PHE A 29 1.66 20.66 26.02
CA PHE A 29 2.15 19.30 25.99
C PHE A 29 3.15 19.11 24.86
N LYS A 30 4.05 18.15 25.04
CA LYS A 30 5.00 17.75 24.00
C LYS A 30 4.26 16.95 22.95
N LEU A 31 4.32 17.37 21.68
CA LEU A 31 3.81 16.55 20.59
C LEU A 31 4.46 15.16 20.68
N PRO A 32 3.67 14.07 20.66
CA PRO A 32 4.23 12.74 20.62
C PRO A 32 5.17 12.66 19.41
N LYS A 33 6.40 12.20 19.65
CA LYS A 33 7.35 11.96 18.56
C LYS A 33 6.73 10.89 17.65
N SER A 34 6.66 11.18 16.36
CA SER A 34 6.30 10.21 15.33
C SER A 34 7.08 8.92 15.59
N MET A 35 6.39 7.77 15.66
CA MET A 35 7.04 6.49 15.89
C MET A 35 8.19 6.31 14.88
N PRO A 36 9.35 5.77 15.30
CA PRO A 36 10.47 5.58 14.39
C PRO A 36 10.01 4.73 13.20
N SER A 37 10.40 5.15 12.00
CA SER A 37 10.04 4.48 10.75
C SER A 37 10.46 3.00 10.82
N ARG A 38 9.48 2.11 10.97
CA ARG A 38 9.73 0.68 10.90
C ARG A 38 10.10 0.35 9.45
N LEU A 39 11.18 -0.40 9.22
CA LEU A 39 11.67 -0.74 7.87
C LEU A 39 10.58 -1.36 6.95
N PHE A 40 9.55 -1.96 7.53
CA PHE A 40 8.40 -2.57 6.83
C PHE A 40 7.11 -1.76 6.95
N SER A 41 7.18 -0.46 7.25
CA SER A 41 5.98 0.39 7.33
C SER A 41 5.22 0.44 6.00
N PHE A 42 5.88 0.22 4.86
CA PHE A 42 5.21 0.13 3.56
C PHE A 42 4.25 -1.07 3.47
N MET A 43 4.45 -2.13 4.26
CA MET A 43 3.62 -3.34 4.25
C MET A 43 2.47 -3.27 5.26
N SER A 44 2.47 -2.28 6.16
CA SER A 44 1.41 -2.07 7.17
C SER A 44 0.00 -1.76 6.64
N PRO A 45 -0.21 -1.18 5.43
CA PRO A 45 -1.56 -0.87 4.94
C PRO A 45 -2.42 -2.10 4.65
N LEU A 46 -1.80 -3.29 4.59
CA LEU A 46 -2.45 -4.54 4.22
C LEU A 46 -2.07 -5.64 5.21
N ALA A 47 -3.06 -6.41 5.68
CA ALA A 47 -2.82 -7.51 6.61
C ALA A 47 -1.89 -8.57 6.01
N VAL A 48 -1.03 -9.16 6.86
CA VAL A 48 -0.07 -10.20 6.44
C VAL A 48 -0.77 -11.40 5.80
N ASP A 49 -1.99 -11.71 6.22
CA ASP A 49 -2.81 -12.78 5.64
C ASP A 49 -3.06 -12.55 4.14
N ILE A 50 -3.32 -11.30 3.73
CA ILE A 50 -3.58 -10.95 2.33
C ILE A 50 -2.30 -11.12 1.50
N TRP A 51 -1.14 -10.80 2.05
CA TRP A 51 0.14 -11.05 1.38
C TRP A 51 0.38 -12.54 1.13
N LEU A 52 0.01 -13.41 2.08
CA LEU A 52 0.06 -14.86 1.89
C LEU A 52 -0.90 -15.31 0.78
N TYR A 53 -2.12 -14.78 0.74
CA TYR A 53 -3.07 -15.06 -0.34
C TYR A 53 -2.57 -14.59 -1.71
N VAL A 54 -1.91 -13.42 -1.79
CA VAL A 54 -1.30 -12.92 -3.03
C VAL A 54 -0.17 -13.83 -3.51
N LEU A 55 0.68 -14.31 -2.60
CA LEU A 55 1.76 -15.24 -2.93
C LEU A 55 1.20 -16.58 -3.43
N ALA A 56 0.16 -17.10 -2.77
CA ALA A 56 -0.53 -18.32 -3.20
C ALA A 56 -1.19 -18.16 -4.57
N ALA A 57 -1.90 -17.05 -4.81
CA ALA A 57 -2.52 -16.74 -6.09
C ALA A 57 -1.48 -16.59 -7.22
N TYR A 58 -0.36 -15.92 -6.93
CA TYR A 58 0.78 -15.80 -7.84
C TYR A 58 1.33 -17.18 -8.26
N ALA A 59 1.57 -18.06 -7.29
CA ALA A 59 2.05 -19.42 -7.56
C ALA A 59 1.03 -20.23 -8.39
N LEU A 60 -0.26 -20.10 -8.07
CA LEU A 60 -1.35 -20.75 -8.79
C LEU A 60 -1.39 -20.30 -10.26
N VAL A 61 -1.38 -18.99 -10.52
CA VAL A 61 -1.47 -18.45 -11.89
C VAL A 61 -0.24 -18.80 -12.71
N SER A 62 0.95 -18.72 -12.13
CA SER A 62 2.17 -19.15 -12.82
C SER A 62 2.14 -20.65 -13.17
N CYS A 63 1.66 -21.49 -12.25
CA CYS A 63 1.47 -22.92 -12.49
C CYS A 63 0.43 -23.18 -13.59
N CYS A 64 -0.73 -22.51 -13.55
CA CYS A 64 -1.77 -22.62 -14.57
C CYS A 64 -1.26 -22.18 -15.95
N MET A 65 -0.52 -21.06 -16.03
CA MET A 65 0.13 -20.61 -17.27
C MET A 65 1.10 -21.66 -17.80
N PHE A 66 1.96 -22.20 -16.94
CA PHE A 66 2.91 -23.24 -17.34
C PHE A 66 2.23 -24.52 -17.86
N ILE A 67 1.17 -24.97 -17.19
CA ILE A 67 0.39 -26.14 -17.61
C ILE A 67 -0.26 -25.88 -18.97
N VAL A 68 -0.95 -24.74 -19.14
CA VAL A 68 -1.63 -24.39 -20.38
C VAL A 68 -0.64 -24.21 -21.53
N ALA A 69 0.51 -23.58 -21.29
CA ALA A 69 1.59 -23.45 -22.27
C ALA A 69 2.17 -24.81 -22.68
N ARG A 70 2.22 -25.80 -21.78
CA ARG A 70 2.73 -27.13 -22.09
C ARG A 70 1.74 -28.00 -22.85
N PHE A 71 0.44 -27.85 -22.57
CA PHE A 71 -0.65 -28.58 -23.21
C PHE A 71 -1.13 -27.94 -24.51
N SER A 72 -0.88 -26.65 -24.73
CA SER A 72 -1.28 -25.96 -25.96
C SER A 72 -0.21 -26.16 -27.05
N PRO A 73 -0.45 -26.99 -28.09
CA PRO A 73 0.48 -27.16 -29.20
C PRO A 73 0.63 -25.88 -30.05
N TYR A 74 -0.23 -24.87 -29.83
CA TYR A 74 -0.20 -23.58 -30.52
C TYR A 74 0.89 -22.61 -30.04
N GLU A 75 1.54 -22.87 -28.89
CA GLU A 75 2.65 -22.05 -28.40
C GLU A 75 4.04 -22.57 -28.81
N TRP A 76 4.09 -23.76 -29.39
CA TRP A 76 5.29 -24.35 -29.97
C TRP A 76 5.53 -23.70 -31.34
N GLN A 77 6.59 -22.90 -31.44
CA GLN A 77 6.84 -22.09 -32.63
C GLN A 77 8.22 -22.40 -33.21
N ASN A 78 8.28 -22.51 -34.53
CA ASN A 78 9.54 -22.62 -35.26
C ASN A 78 10.27 -21.25 -35.18
N PRO A 79 11.49 -21.17 -34.61
CA PRO A 79 12.26 -19.93 -34.50
C PRO A 79 12.64 -19.34 -35.87
N HIS A 80 12.55 -20.11 -36.96
CA HIS A 80 12.76 -19.65 -38.33
C HIS A 80 11.53 -19.90 -39.22
N PRO A 81 10.60 -18.93 -39.36
CA PRO A 81 9.42 -19.07 -40.22
C PRO A 81 9.74 -19.20 -41.73
N CYS A 82 11.01 -19.02 -42.12
CA CYS A 82 11.49 -19.11 -43.49
C CYS A 82 11.92 -20.53 -43.91
N VAL A 83 12.02 -21.48 -42.98
CA VAL A 83 12.42 -22.88 -43.25
C VAL A 83 11.26 -23.79 -42.84
N SER A 84 10.66 -24.46 -43.83
CA SER A 84 9.43 -25.24 -43.67
C SER A 84 9.58 -26.48 -42.78
N ASP A 85 10.81 -26.98 -42.60
CA ASP A 85 11.14 -28.21 -41.87
C ASP A 85 12.25 -27.99 -40.81
N CYS A 86 11.98 -27.16 -39.80
CA CYS A 86 12.80 -27.16 -38.58
C CYS A 86 12.08 -27.95 -37.48
N ASP A 87 12.66 -29.08 -37.08
CA ASP A 87 12.22 -29.94 -35.96
C ASP A 87 12.36 -29.29 -34.57
N ILE A 88 12.90 -28.06 -34.50
CA ILE A 88 13.14 -27.34 -33.26
C ILE A 88 11.95 -26.41 -33.01
N MET A 89 10.96 -26.89 -32.27
CA MET A 89 9.86 -26.06 -31.81
C MET A 89 10.25 -25.43 -30.46
N GLU A 90 10.28 -24.10 -30.38
CA GLU A 90 10.56 -23.38 -29.14
C GLU A 90 9.26 -22.94 -28.47
N ASN A 91 9.13 -23.27 -27.18
CA ASN A 91 8.07 -22.74 -26.33
C ASN A 91 8.63 -21.58 -25.51
N GLN A 92 8.15 -20.37 -25.78
CA GLN A 92 8.60 -19.14 -25.10
C GLN A 92 8.14 -19.10 -23.62
N PHE A 93 7.12 -19.89 -23.24
CA PHE A 93 6.62 -20.00 -21.87
C PHE A 93 7.24 -21.21 -21.14
N SER A 94 8.51 -21.07 -20.75
CA SER A 94 9.10 -21.91 -19.70
C SER A 94 8.57 -21.53 -18.31
N LEU A 95 8.76 -22.37 -17.29
CA LEU A 95 8.34 -22.11 -15.90
C LEU A 95 8.92 -20.77 -15.40
N ALA A 96 10.19 -20.49 -15.68
CA ALA A 96 10.87 -19.24 -15.33
C ALA A 96 10.26 -18.02 -16.04
N ASN A 97 9.90 -18.16 -17.33
CA ASN A 97 9.28 -17.09 -18.11
C ASN A 97 7.82 -16.84 -17.68
N SER A 98 7.11 -17.88 -17.23
CA SER A 98 5.76 -17.76 -16.67
C SER A 98 5.76 -17.02 -15.33
N PHE A 99 6.72 -17.32 -14.46
CA PHE A 99 6.94 -16.55 -13.23
C PHE A 99 7.32 -15.10 -13.54
N TRP A 100 8.25 -14.88 -14.47
CA TRP A 100 8.65 -13.54 -14.89
C TRP A 100 7.47 -12.72 -15.44
N PHE A 101 6.67 -13.31 -16.32
CA PHE A 101 5.45 -12.68 -16.86
C PHE A 101 4.47 -12.30 -15.74
N THR A 102 4.28 -13.19 -14.76
CA THR A 102 3.36 -12.95 -13.64
C THR A 102 3.88 -11.83 -12.71
N ILE A 103 5.20 -11.72 -12.49
CA ILE A 103 5.81 -10.60 -11.74
C ILE A 103 5.69 -9.29 -12.50
N VAL A 104 6.08 -9.27 -13.77
CA VAL A 104 6.10 -8.07 -14.61
C VAL A 104 4.69 -7.46 -14.73
N THR A 105 3.67 -8.31 -14.92
CA THR A 105 2.26 -7.88 -14.94
C THR A 105 1.76 -7.39 -13.58
N LEU A 106 2.22 -7.98 -12.47
CA LEU A 106 1.92 -7.49 -11.11
C LEU A 106 2.54 -6.11 -10.86
N MET A 107 3.71 -5.84 -11.41
CA MET A 107 4.35 -4.51 -11.34
C MET A 107 3.76 -3.50 -12.34
N HIS A 108 2.68 -3.85 -13.06
CA HIS A 108 2.13 -3.07 -14.18
C HIS A 108 3.17 -2.70 -15.26
N GLN A 109 4.21 -3.51 -15.38
CA GLN A 109 5.22 -3.35 -16.41
C GLN A 109 4.83 -4.19 -17.64
N GLY A 110 5.12 -3.68 -18.83
CA GLY A 110 4.95 -4.44 -20.07
C GLY A 110 5.96 -5.58 -20.14
N CYS A 111 5.56 -6.73 -20.68
CA CYS A 111 6.47 -7.85 -20.95
C CYS A 111 6.65 -8.02 -22.46
N ASP A 112 7.86 -8.34 -22.91
CA ASP A 112 8.14 -8.68 -24.31
C ASP A 112 7.58 -10.06 -24.70
N LEU A 113 7.10 -10.84 -23.72
CA LEU A 113 6.44 -12.12 -23.91
C LEU A 113 4.94 -11.90 -24.19
N ASN A 114 4.52 -12.14 -25.44
CA ASN A 114 3.13 -11.99 -25.85
C ASN A 114 2.42 -13.35 -25.95
N PRO A 115 1.41 -13.66 -25.11
CA PRO A 115 0.66 -14.90 -25.23
C PRO A 115 -0.14 -14.94 -26.53
N LYS A 116 0.15 -15.95 -27.37
CA LYS A 116 -0.49 -16.14 -28.67
C LYS A 116 -1.75 -17.00 -28.59
N ALA A 117 -1.81 -17.95 -27.67
CA ALA A 117 -2.98 -18.80 -27.47
C ALA A 117 -4.13 -18.06 -26.76
N THR A 118 -5.36 -18.26 -27.22
CA THR A 118 -6.57 -17.65 -26.62
C THR A 118 -6.75 -18.05 -25.16
N SER A 119 -6.40 -19.30 -24.79
CA SER A 119 -6.45 -19.79 -23.41
C SER A 119 -5.50 -19.02 -22.48
N THR A 120 -4.25 -18.83 -22.90
CA THR A 120 -3.23 -18.08 -22.14
C THR A 120 -3.62 -16.61 -21.99
N ARG A 121 -4.26 -16.03 -23.01
CA ARG A 121 -4.80 -14.65 -22.95
C ARG A 121 -5.92 -14.48 -21.94
N ILE A 122 -6.84 -15.44 -21.83
CA ILE A 122 -7.93 -15.38 -20.84
C ILE A 122 -7.36 -15.46 -19.41
N ILE A 123 -6.39 -16.35 -19.17
CA ILE A 123 -5.71 -16.46 -17.87
C ILE A 123 -4.97 -15.15 -17.55
N GLY A 124 -4.24 -14.58 -18.51
CA GLY A 124 -3.57 -13.29 -18.36
C GLY A 124 -4.53 -12.14 -18.07
N ALA A 125 -5.70 -12.12 -18.73
CA ALA A 125 -6.73 -11.09 -18.50
C ALA A 125 -7.35 -11.19 -17.10
N MET A 126 -7.65 -12.41 -16.63
CA MET A 126 -8.13 -12.63 -15.25
C MET A 126 -7.08 -12.22 -14.22
N TRP A 127 -5.82 -12.55 -14.45
CA TRP A 127 -4.71 -12.13 -13.60
C TRP A 127 -4.57 -10.60 -13.57
N TRP A 128 -4.61 -9.96 -14.74
CA TRP A 128 -4.52 -8.51 -14.84
C TRP A 128 -5.68 -7.80 -14.13
N PHE A 129 -6.90 -8.33 -14.22
CA PHE A 129 -8.04 -7.80 -13.48
C PHE A 129 -7.85 -7.94 -11.96
N PHE A 130 -7.33 -9.07 -11.50
CA PHE A 130 -7.00 -9.29 -10.09
C PHE A 130 -5.93 -8.32 -9.58
N THR A 131 -4.84 -8.12 -10.33
CA THR A 131 -3.76 -7.21 -9.93
C THR A 131 -4.23 -5.76 -9.86
N LEU A 132 -5.11 -5.33 -10.78
CA LEU A 132 -5.72 -4.00 -10.76
C LEU A 132 -6.52 -3.75 -9.47
N ILE A 133 -7.38 -4.69 -9.08
CA ILE A 133 -8.19 -4.58 -7.85
C ILE A 133 -7.29 -4.53 -6.61
N MET A 134 -6.26 -5.38 -6.57
CA MET A 134 -5.32 -5.43 -5.46
C MET A 134 -4.58 -4.09 -5.28
N ILE A 135 -3.99 -3.57 -6.36
CA ILE A 135 -3.21 -2.32 -6.32
C ILE A 135 -4.10 -1.12 -6.00
N SER A 136 -5.33 -1.09 -6.54
CA SER A 136 -6.31 -0.07 -6.20
C SER A 136 -6.65 -0.07 -4.71
N SER A 137 -6.90 -1.26 -4.14
CA SER A 137 -7.21 -1.42 -2.71
C SER A 137 -6.03 -1.06 -1.82
N TYR A 138 -4.81 -1.47 -2.18
CA TYR A 138 -3.59 -1.10 -1.47
C TYR A 138 -3.38 0.43 -1.48
N THR A 139 -3.58 1.07 -2.63
CA THR A 139 -3.43 2.52 -2.78
C THR A 139 -4.48 3.27 -1.95
N ALA A 140 -5.73 2.79 -1.93
CA ALA A 140 -6.80 3.36 -1.11
C ALA A 140 -6.51 3.23 0.39
N ASN A 141 -6.09 2.05 0.85
CA ASN A 141 -5.76 1.82 2.25
C ASN A 141 -4.52 2.60 2.70
N LEU A 142 -3.51 2.73 1.83
CA LEU A 142 -2.34 3.57 2.09
C LEU A 142 -2.75 5.05 2.23
N ALA A 143 -3.61 5.55 1.35
CA ALA A 143 -4.12 6.91 1.44
C ALA A 143 -4.92 7.14 2.74
N ALA A 144 -5.78 6.18 3.13
CA ALA A 144 -6.52 6.23 4.38
C ALA A 144 -5.59 6.22 5.61
N PHE A 145 -4.52 5.43 5.57
CA PHE A 145 -3.53 5.41 6.65
C PHE A 145 -2.84 6.76 6.82
N LEU A 146 -2.42 7.39 5.70
CA LEU A 146 -1.78 8.70 5.70
C LEU A 146 -2.70 9.84 6.18
N THR A 147 -4.01 9.73 6.00
CA THR A 147 -4.97 10.72 6.52
C THR A 147 -5.27 10.50 8.00
N VAL A 148 -5.34 9.26 8.48
CA VAL A 148 -5.60 8.93 9.89
C VAL A 148 -4.43 9.32 10.79
N GLU A 149 -3.17 9.14 10.37
CA GLU A 149 -2.00 9.63 11.14
C GLU A 149 -2.02 11.15 11.37
N ARG A 150 -2.76 11.91 10.55
CA ARG A 150 -2.92 13.37 10.71
C ARG A 150 -4.06 13.77 11.64
N MET A 151 -4.98 12.87 12.01
CA MET A 151 -6.18 13.20 12.78
C MET A 151 -6.07 12.88 14.28
N ILE A 152 -4.93 12.39 14.76
CA ILE A 152 -4.75 12.07 16.19
C ILE A 152 -4.22 13.31 16.92
N THR A 153 -5.13 14.16 17.40
CA THR A 153 -4.87 15.14 18.46
C THR A 153 -4.92 14.38 19.80
N PRO A 154 -3.80 14.24 20.54
CA PRO A 154 -3.79 13.37 21.73
C PRO A 154 -4.65 13.88 22.89
N ILE A 155 -4.96 15.17 22.91
CA ILE A 155 -5.69 15.85 23.99
C ILE A 155 -6.53 16.95 23.32
N GLU A 156 -7.86 16.80 23.34
CA GLU A 156 -8.77 17.86 22.87
C GLU A 156 -9.37 18.68 24.00
N SER A 157 -9.38 18.17 25.24
CA SER A 157 -10.02 18.83 26.39
C SER A 157 -9.26 18.68 27.71
N VAL A 158 -9.63 19.46 28.72
CA VAL A 158 -9.06 19.39 30.08
C VAL A 158 -9.57 18.16 30.82
N GLU A 159 -10.79 17.69 30.52
CA GLU A 159 -11.36 16.45 31.05
C GLU A 159 -10.54 15.22 30.67
N ASP A 160 -9.94 15.16 29.47
CA ASP A 160 -9.02 14.09 29.04
C ASP A 160 -7.75 13.98 29.93
N LEU A 161 -7.45 14.99 30.75
CA LEU A 161 -6.33 14.97 31.69
C LEU A 161 -6.73 14.52 33.10
N ALA A 162 -8.02 14.50 33.40
CA ALA A 162 -8.54 14.14 34.72
C ALA A 162 -8.86 12.64 34.85
N GLU A 163 -9.01 11.95 33.73
CA GLU A 163 -9.20 10.49 33.61
C GLU A 163 -7.87 9.76 33.40
#